data_AF-A0A6C0KE26-F1
#
_entry.id   AF-A0A6C0KE26-F1
#
_cell.length_a   1.000
_cell.length_b   1.000
_cell.length_c   1.000
_cell.angle_alpha   90.00
_cell.angle_beta   90.00
_cell.angle_gamma   90.00
#
_symmetry.space_group_name_H-M   'P 1'
#
loop_
_entity.id
_entity.type
_entity.pdbx_description
1 polymer ?
#
loop_
_entity_poly.entity_id
_entity_poly.type
_entity_poly.pdbx_seq_one_letter_code
_entity_poly.pdbx_strand_id
1 'polypeptide(L)'
;MKIYGFVGAIMEVVLFMCCFTQLRHHFSTIGEMNKIVSYWLGFTVLTGFWELVYLSYRRIINSYANELVKHNQSVWTNKYSISMILPWNLSKLFYSEYGAWADREYKTSADNWSFTIEGTHCMICGLFSLIALYAKVMGDMEIFYLALGGGMVSQFMNSLLYMEEYFIQTHLPANVNYDTPNFPCGKYLFKRPFMYINLLWMIMPAYAMLVYMT
;
A
#
# COMPACT_ATOMS: atom_id res chain seq x y z
N MET A 1 21.19 9.63 -15.29
CA MET A 1 21.48 9.84 -13.85
C MET A 1 20.99 8.64 -13.06
N LYS A 2 21.77 8.14 -12.09
CA LYS A 2 21.35 7.05 -11.18
C LYS A 2 21.18 7.58 -9.75
N ILE A 3 20.16 7.11 -9.05
CA ILE A 3 19.83 7.51 -7.67
C ILE A 3 19.62 6.28 -6.78
N TYR A 4 19.78 6.43 -5.47
CA TYR A 4 19.48 5.36 -4.52
C TYR A 4 17.98 5.08 -4.42
N GLY A 5 17.61 3.84 -4.14
CA GLY A 5 16.21 3.42 -4.03
C GLY A 5 15.41 4.24 -3.02
N PHE A 6 15.94 4.45 -1.81
CA PHE A 6 15.26 5.26 -0.79
C PHE A 6 15.05 6.72 -1.23
N VAL A 7 16.01 7.28 -1.99
CA VAL A 7 15.89 8.65 -2.53
C VAL A 7 14.74 8.70 -3.53
N GLY A 8 14.66 7.72 -4.44
CA GLY A 8 13.57 7.64 -5.42
C GLY A 8 12.21 7.49 -4.76
N ALA A 9 12.10 6.67 -3.72
CA ALA A 9 10.85 6.50 -2.96
C ALA A 9 10.40 7.81 -2.30
N ILE A 10 11.31 8.52 -1.62
CA ILE A 10 11.03 9.83 -1.02
C ILE A 10 10.60 10.83 -2.10
N MET A 11 11.29 10.85 -3.24
CA MET A 11 10.95 11.76 -4.34
C MET A 11 9.55 11.49 -4.89
N GLU A 12 9.14 10.23 -5.09
CA GLU A 12 7.78 9.92 -5.55
C GLU A 12 6.72 10.38 -4.54
N VAL A 13 6.91 10.09 -3.25
CA VAL A 13 5.97 10.52 -2.20
C VAL A 13 5.87 12.05 -2.15
N VAL A 14 7.00 12.76 -2.21
CA VAL A 14 7.00 14.23 -2.23
C VAL A 14 6.31 14.77 -3.48
N LEU A 15 6.58 14.19 -4.66
CA LEU A 15 5.91 14.58 -5.90
C LEU A 15 4.41 14.34 -5.83
N PHE A 16 3.98 13.19 -5.33
CA PHE A 16 2.57 12.90 -5.09
C PHE A 16 1.94 13.94 -4.16
N MET A 17 2.58 14.24 -3.03
CA MET A 17 2.07 15.23 -2.07
C MET A 17 1.97 16.62 -2.70
N CYS A 18 2.96 17.05 -3.48
CA CYS A 18 2.93 18.32 -4.21
C CYS A 18 1.79 18.34 -5.24
N CYS A 19 1.69 17.33 -6.10
CA CYS A 19 0.64 17.20 -7.11
C CYS A 19 -0.76 17.19 -6.48
N PHE A 20 -0.96 16.41 -5.41
CA PHE A 20 -2.24 16.33 -4.73
C PHE A 20 -2.60 17.64 -4.02
N THR A 21 -1.62 18.36 -3.47
CA THR A 21 -1.83 19.70 -2.90
C THR A 21 -2.31 20.68 -3.98
N GLN A 22 -1.71 20.65 -5.18
CA GLN A 22 -2.17 21.48 -6.29
C GLN A 22 -3.59 21.10 -6.73
N LEU A 23 -3.91 19.80 -6.77
CA LEU A 23 -5.25 19.31 -7.08
C LEU A 23 -6.29 19.84 -6.09
N ARG A 24 -5.97 19.87 -4.79
CA ARG A 24 -6.83 20.46 -3.75
C ARG A 24 -7.03 21.96 -3.90
N HIS A 25 -6.02 22.69 -4.35
CA HIS A 25 -6.15 24.12 -4.63
C HIS A 25 -6.99 24.39 -5.88
N HIS A 26 -6.87 23.52 -6.88
CA HIS A 26 -7.63 23.63 -8.11
C HIS A 26 -9.12 23.30 -7.91
N PHE A 27 -9.42 22.23 -7.17
CA PHE A 27 -10.79 21.83 -6.84
C PHE A 27 -11.15 22.28 -5.42
N SER A 28 -11.80 23.44 -5.29
CA SER A 28 -12.19 24.02 -3.99
C SER A 28 -12.99 23.04 -3.12
N THR A 29 -13.83 22.20 -3.72
CA THR A 29 -14.62 21.17 -3.03
C THR A 29 -13.77 20.10 -2.34
N ILE A 30 -12.60 19.74 -2.90
CA ILE A 30 -11.60 18.90 -2.23
C ILE A 30 -10.78 19.74 -1.24
N GLY A 31 -10.49 20.99 -1.57
CA GLY A 31 -9.83 21.96 -0.69
C GLY A 31 -10.52 22.08 0.69
N GLU A 32 -11.85 22.15 0.69
CA GLU A 32 -12.72 22.25 1.86
C GLU A 32 -12.83 20.96 2.69
N MET A 33 -12.41 19.82 2.16
CA MET A 33 -12.42 18.56 2.91
C MET A 33 -11.46 18.62 4.11
N ASN A 34 -11.75 17.82 5.14
CA ASN A 34 -10.82 17.56 6.22
C ASN A 34 -9.45 17.18 5.63
N LYS A 35 -8.41 17.89 6.08
CA LYS A 35 -7.09 17.80 5.47
C LYS A 35 -6.55 16.37 5.49
N ILE A 36 -6.67 15.71 6.63
CA ILE A 36 -6.16 14.37 6.85
C ILE A 36 -6.91 13.37 5.97
N VAL A 37 -8.25 13.42 5.95
CA VAL A 37 -9.08 12.49 5.16
C VAL A 37 -8.82 12.63 3.67
N SER A 38 -8.75 13.86 3.15
CA SER A 38 -8.51 14.08 1.72
C SER A 38 -7.15 13.55 1.26
N TYR A 39 -6.07 13.78 2.01
CA TYR A 39 -4.76 13.15 1.70
C TYR A 39 -4.81 11.63 1.84
N TRP A 40 -5.54 11.10 2.82
CA TRP A 40 -5.68 9.66 3.01
C TRP A 40 -6.38 8.98 1.83
N LEU A 41 -7.48 9.54 1.34
CA LEU A 41 -8.17 9.06 0.15
C LEU A 41 -7.25 9.11 -1.07
N GLY A 42 -6.54 10.22 -1.27
CA GLY A 42 -5.57 10.34 -2.36
C GLY A 42 -4.45 9.29 -2.28
N PHE A 43 -3.93 9.04 -1.08
CA PHE A 43 -2.88 8.05 -0.86
C PHE A 43 -3.41 6.61 -1.03
N THR A 44 -4.66 6.36 -0.67
CA THR A 44 -5.36 5.09 -0.94
C THR A 44 -5.49 4.84 -2.44
N VAL A 45 -5.79 5.88 -3.24
CA VAL A 45 -5.80 5.78 -4.70
C VAL A 45 -4.42 5.46 -5.26
N LEU A 46 -3.36 6.14 -4.78
CA LEU A 46 -1.98 5.86 -5.21
C LEU A 46 -1.57 4.43 -4.87
N THR A 47 -1.89 3.96 -3.67
CA THR A 47 -1.55 2.61 -3.22
C THR A 47 -2.31 1.56 -4.02
N GLY A 48 -3.60 1.78 -4.29
CA GLY A 48 -4.37 0.91 -5.21
C GLY A 48 -3.77 0.85 -6.61
N PHE A 49 -3.18 1.94 -7.12
CA PHE A 49 -2.43 1.92 -8.37
C PHE A 49 -1.13 1.10 -8.26
N TRP A 50 -0.40 1.22 -7.16
CA TRP A 50 0.78 0.40 -6.91
C TRP A 50 0.42 -1.09 -6.85
N GLU A 51 -0.70 -1.45 -6.23
CA GLU A 51 -1.18 -2.82 -6.13
C GLU A 51 -1.65 -3.36 -7.48
N LEU A 52 -2.30 -2.54 -8.31
CA LEU A 52 -2.63 -2.92 -9.68
C LEU A 52 -1.36 -3.35 -10.45
N VAL A 53 -0.27 -2.60 -10.27
CA VAL A 53 1.03 -2.92 -10.86
C VAL A 53 1.59 -4.21 -10.25
N TYR A 54 1.47 -4.42 -8.93
CA TYR A 54 1.86 -5.67 -8.28
C TYR A 54 1.15 -6.88 -8.91
N LEU A 55 -0.17 -6.82 -9.01
CA LEU A 55 -1.00 -7.89 -9.57
C LEU A 55 -0.64 -8.17 -11.04
N SER A 56 -0.41 -7.11 -11.82
CA SER A 56 -0.07 -7.19 -13.25
C SER A 56 1.34 -7.73 -13.51
N TYR A 57 2.29 -7.45 -12.61
CA TYR A 57 3.71 -7.77 -12.79
C TYR A 57 4.26 -8.74 -11.74
N ARG A 58 3.39 -9.50 -11.07
CA ARG A 58 3.73 -10.40 -9.96
C ARG A 58 4.92 -11.31 -10.25
N ARG A 59 4.97 -11.93 -11.44
CA ARG A 59 6.10 -12.81 -11.82
C ARG A 59 7.46 -12.10 -11.80
N ILE A 60 7.50 -10.86 -12.29
CA ILE A 60 8.73 -10.06 -12.33
C ILE A 60 9.15 -9.67 -10.90
N ILE A 61 8.17 -9.26 -10.09
CA ILE A 61 8.36 -8.86 -8.70
C ILE A 61 8.89 -10.04 -7.88
N ASN A 62 8.25 -11.22 -7.99
CA ASN A 62 8.69 -12.43 -7.32
C ASN A 62 10.12 -12.83 -7.70
N SER A 63 10.43 -12.78 -8.99
CA SER A 63 11.77 -13.09 -9.50
C SER A 63 12.82 -12.15 -8.89
N TYR A 64 12.54 -10.84 -8.90
CA TYR A 64 13.47 -9.85 -8.37
C TYR A 64 13.61 -9.92 -6.84
N ALA A 65 12.53 -10.18 -6.11
CA ALA A 65 12.58 -10.46 -4.67
C ALA A 65 13.50 -11.64 -4.33
N ASN A 66 13.46 -12.72 -5.11
CA ASN A 66 14.34 -13.86 -4.92
C ASN A 66 15.81 -13.52 -5.21
N GLU A 67 16.09 -12.71 -6.23
CA GLU A 67 17.44 -12.20 -6.50
C GLU A 67 17.98 -11.33 -5.36
N LEU A 68 17.15 -10.45 -4.79
CA LEU A 68 17.52 -9.63 -3.62
C LEU A 68 17.92 -10.50 -2.43
N VAL A 69 17.13 -11.54 -2.11
CA VAL A 69 17.43 -12.48 -1.02
C VAL A 69 18.73 -13.25 -1.31
N LYS A 70 18.88 -13.79 -2.53
CA LYS A 70 20.05 -14.58 -2.95
C LYS A 70 21.35 -13.78 -2.85
N HIS A 71 21.30 -12.49 -3.17
CA HIS A 71 22.46 -11.61 -3.13
C HIS A 71 22.56 -10.76 -1.85
N ASN A 72 21.65 -10.97 -0.89
CA ASN A 72 21.54 -10.18 0.34
C ASN A 72 21.55 -8.66 0.09
N GLN A 73 20.72 -8.22 -0.86
CA GLN A 73 20.60 -6.83 -1.27
C GLN A 73 19.24 -6.24 -0.88
N SER A 74 19.22 -4.93 -0.64
CA SER A 74 18.00 -4.15 -0.49
C SER A 74 17.84 -3.22 -1.68
N VAL A 75 16.60 -3.09 -2.15
CA VAL A 75 16.19 -2.05 -3.11
C VAL A 75 16.59 -0.69 -2.62
N TRP A 76 16.45 -0.41 -1.33
CA TRP A 76 16.70 0.93 -0.80
C TRP A 76 18.16 1.36 -0.96
N THR A 77 19.10 0.43 -0.80
CA THR A 77 20.54 0.69 -0.90
C THR A 77 21.10 0.59 -2.32
N ASN A 78 20.33 0.04 -3.26
CA ASN A 78 20.74 -0.11 -4.65
C ASN A 78 20.54 1.18 -5.46
N LYS A 79 21.24 1.30 -6.59
CA LYS A 79 21.17 2.46 -7.49
C LYS A 79 20.39 2.14 -8.77
N TYR A 80 19.37 2.94 -9.06
CA TYR A 80 18.48 2.79 -10.21
C TYR A 80 18.49 4.03 -11.11
N SER A 81 17.99 3.87 -12.33
CA SER A 81 17.67 5.01 -13.19
C SER A 81 16.65 5.93 -12.52
N ILE A 82 16.73 7.24 -12.78
CA ILE A 82 15.78 8.24 -12.28
C ILE A 82 14.32 7.91 -12.62
N SER A 83 14.09 7.14 -13.68
CA SER A 83 12.77 6.61 -14.06
C SER A 83 12.12 5.71 -13.00
N MET A 84 12.86 5.32 -11.94
CA MET A 84 12.30 4.60 -10.80
C MET A 84 11.22 5.39 -10.06
N ILE A 85 11.21 6.72 -10.15
CA ILE A 85 10.23 7.62 -9.52
C ILE A 85 8.83 7.49 -10.14
N LEU A 86 8.74 6.87 -11.32
CA LEU A 86 7.44 6.63 -11.94
C LEU A 86 6.69 5.56 -11.12
N PRO A 87 5.42 5.76 -10.77
CA PRO A 87 4.71 4.90 -9.81
C PRO A 87 4.70 3.42 -10.18
N TRP A 88 4.63 3.08 -11.46
CA TRP A 88 4.71 1.68 -11.90
C TRP A 88 6.10 1.08 -11.75
N ASN A 89 7.16 1.88 -11.83
CA ASN A 89 8.52 1.39 -11.59
C ASN A 89 8.83 1.28 -10.11
N LEU A 90 8.43 2.27 -9.29
CA LEU A 90 8.61 2.19 -7.85
C LEU A 90 7.81 1.05 -7.27
N SER A 91 6.54 0.85 -7.67
CA SER A 91 5.71 -0.26 -7.18
C SER A 91 6.41 -1.61 -7.36
N LYS A 92 6.93 -1.90 -8.56
CA LYS A 92 7.68 -3.16 -8.80
C LYS A 92 8.84 -3.33 -7.83
N LEU A 93 9.60 -2.26 -7.58
CA LEU A 93 10.74 -2.29 -6.67
C LEU A 93 10.29 -2.44 -5.20
N PHE A 94 9.30 -1.65 -4.78
CA PHE A 94 8.71 -1.68 -3.45
C PHE A 94 8.19 -3.07 -3.11
N TYR A 95 7.35 -3.67 -3.95
CA TYR A 95 6.83 -5.01 -3.69
C TYR A 95 7.89 -6.11 -3.79
N SER A 96 8.99 -5.89 -4.51
CA SER A 96 10.12 -6.83 -4.53
C SER A 96 10.90 -6.81 -3.22
N GLU A 97 11.16 -5.61 -2.69
CA GLU A 97 11.74 -5.44 -1.36
C GLU A 97 10.83 -6.03 -0.28
N TYR A 98 9.53 -5.74 -0.40
CA TYR A 98 8.51 -6.23 0.50
C TYR A 98 8.48 -7.75 0.54
N GLY A 99 8.45 -8.39 -0.64
CA GLY A 99 8.56 -9.84 -0.81
C GLY A 99 9.85 -10.45 -0.28
N ALA A 100 10.97 -9.73 -0.34
CA ALA A 100 12.25 -10.21 0.13
C ALA A 100 12.35 -10.18 1.66
N TRP A 101 11.91 -9.08 2.29
CA TRP A 101 12.30 -8.73 3.65
C TRP A 101 11.16 -8.42 4.62
N ALA A 102 9.94 -8.10 4.14
CA ALA A 102 8.79 -7.73 4.97
C ALA A 102 7.76 -8.87 5.04
N ASP A 103 7.21 -9.28 3.91
CA ASP A 103 6.25 -10.37 3.83
C ASP A 103 6.66 -11.30 2.70
N ARG A 104 7.10 -12.51 3.06
CA ARG A 104 7.66 -13.46 2.10
C ARG A 104 6.60 -14.13 1.23
N GLU A 105 5.31 -13.97 1.50
CA GLU A 105 4.28 -14.47 0.60
C GLU A 105 4.29 -13.76 -0.75
N TYR A 106 4.68 -12.49 -0.75
CA TYR A 106 4.76 -11.65 -1.94
C TYR A 106 5.85 -12.08 -2.92
N LYS A 107 6.78 -12.97 -2.54
CA LYS A 107 7.75 -13.58 -3.47
C LYS A 107 7.36 -14.97 -3.95
N THR A 108 6.22 -15.51 -3.49
CA THR A 108 5.71 -16.81 -3.93
C THR A 108 4.56 -16.61 -4.92
N SER A 109 4.40 -17.55 -5.86
CA SER A 109 3.24 -17.58 -6.77
C SER A 109 2.13 -18.52 -6.31
N ALA A 110 2.39 -19.31 -5.26
CA ALA A 110 1.43 -20.24 -4.68
C ALA A 110 0.48 -19.56 -3.68
N ASP A 111 0.84 -18.37 -3.20
CA ASP A 111 -0.02 -17.62 -2.30
C ASP A 111 -1.22 -17.01 -3.06
N ASN A 112 -2.42 -17.39 -2.63
CA ASN A 112 -3.67 -16.83 -3.13
C ASN A 112 -4.17 -15.71 -2.23
N TRP A 113 -3.74 -15.65 -0.97
CA TRP A 113 -4.27 -14.71 0.01
C TRP A 113 -3.79 -13.30 -0.25
N SER A 114 -2.47 -13.05 -0.38
CA SER A 114 -1.96 -11.71 -0.68
C SER A 114 -2.48 -11.22 -2.03
N PHE A 115 -2.66 -12.12 -3.00
CA PHE A 115 -3.28 -11.75 -4.28
C PHE A 115 -4.72 -11.26 -4.10
N THR A 116 -5.52 -11.94 -3.28
CA THR A 116 -6.90 -11.54 -2.98
C THR A 116 -6.95 -10.25 -2.17
N ILE A 117 -6.09 -10.10 -1.15
CA ILE A 117 -6.01 -8.91 -0.32
C ILE A 117 -5.63 -7.69 -1.16
N GLU A 118 -4.58 -7.77 -1.97
CA GLU A 118 -4.14 -6.64 -2.81
C GLU A 118 -5.12 -6.39 -3.97
N GLY A 119 -5.72 -7.45 -4.51
CA GLY A 119 -6.78 -7.35 -5.51
C GLY A 119 -8.01 -6.59 -4.97
N THR A 120 -8.45 -6.92 -3.77
CA THR A 120 -9.59 -6.26 -3.13
C THR A 120 -9.24 -4.85 -2.67
N HIS A 121 -8.02 -4.60 -2.19
CA HIS A 121 -7.61 -3.24 -1.84
C HIS A 121 -7.56 -2.33 -3.08
N CYS A 122 -6.94 -2.78 -4.18
CA CYS A 122 -6.95 -2.06 -5.45
C CYS A 122 -8.37 -1.80 -5.99
N MET A 123 -9.18 -2.86 -6.09
CA MET A 123 -10.49 -2.79 -6.76
C MET A 123 -11.58 -2.16 -5.92
N ILE A 124 -11.49 -2.23 -4.59
CA ILE A 124 -12.51 -1.71 -3.69
C ILE A 124 -11.99 -0.45 -3.02
N CYS A 125 -10.89 -0.53 -2.25
CA CYS A 125 -10.40 0.59 -1.45
C CYS A 125 -9.90 1.74 -2.33
N GLY A 126 -9.01 1.45 -3.27
CA GLY A 126 -8.45 2.42 -4.22
C GLY A 126 -9.51 3.03 -5.13
N LEU A 127 -10.32 2.18 -5.78
CA LEU A 127 -11.36 2.63 -6.69
C LEU A 127 -12.47 3.44 -5.99
N PHE A 128 -12.97 2.98 -4.83
CA PHE A 128 -14.01 3.72 -4.11
C PHE A 128 -13.47 5.03 -3.56
N SER A 129 -12.20 5.09 -3.14
CA SER A 129 -11.57 6.37 -2.76
C SER A 129 -11.49 7.34 -3.93
N LEU A 130 -11.22 6.85 -5.15
CA LEU A 130 -11.24 7.66 -6.37
C LEU A 130 -12.66 8.15 -6.69
N ILE A 131 -13.66 7.26 -6.61
CA ILE A 131 -15.08 7.60 -6.82
C ILE A 131 -15.53 8.64 -5.79
N ALA A 132 -15.14 8.51 -4.52
CA ALA A 132 -15.46 9.48 -3.49
C ALA A 132 -14.88 10.86 -3.82
N LEU A 133 -13.58 10.94 -4.15
CA LEU A 133 -12.95 12.21 -4.55
C LEU A 133 -13.63 12.82 -5.79
N TYR A 134 -13.97 11.99 -6.78
CA TYR A 134 -14.69 12.43 -7.98
C TYR A 134 -16.10 12.95 -7.67
N ALA A 135 -16.89 12.20 -6.89
CA ALA A 135 -18.22 12.60 -6.47
C ALA A 135 -18.19 13.91 -5.67
N LYS A 136 -17.18 14.09 -4.82
CA LYS A 136 -16.96 15.36 -4.11
C LYS A 136 -16.71 16.53 -5.06
N VAL A 137 -15.95 16.32 -6.14
CA VAL A 137 -15.74 17.35 -7.19
C VAL A 137 -17.05 17.69 -7.89
N MET A 138 -17.87 16.68 -8.19
CA MET A 138 -19.15 16.84 -8.87
C MET A 138 -20.27 17.40 -7.96
N GLY A 139 -20.03 17.48 -6.65
CA GLY A 139 -21.03 17.90 -5.67
C GLY A 139 -22.09 16.82 -5.37
N ASP A 140 -21.88 15.58 -5.83
CA ASP A 140 -22.76 14.45 -5.55
C ASP A 140 -22.44 13.86 -4.17
N MET A 141 -23.12 14.40 -3.16
CA MET A 141 -22.86 14.03 -1.76
C MET A 141 -23.33 12.61 -1.43
N GLU A 142 -24.38 12.10 -2.09
CA GLU A 142 -24.86 10.73 -1.87
C GLU A 142 -23.81 9.72 -2.30
N ILE A 143 -23.32 9.84 -3.54
CA ILE A 143 -22.26 8.97 -4.05
C ILE A 143 -20.96 9.17 -3.27
N PHE A 144 -20.64 10.40 -2.86
CA PHE A 144 -19.49 10.68 -2.01
C PHE A 144 -19.53 9.86 -0.71
N TYR A 145 -20.64 9.89 0.04
CA TYR A 145 -20.74 9.16 1.30
C TYR A 145 -20.77 7.64 1.10
N LEU A 146 -21.47 7.14 0.08
CA LEU A 146 -21.49 5.71 -0.24
C LEU A 146 -20.10 5.20 -0.61
N ALA A 147 -19.39 5.92 -1.48
CA ALA A 147 -18.05 5.55 -1.91
C ALA A 147 -17.03 5.67 -0.77
N LEU A 148 -17.09 6.75 0.02
CA LEU A 148 -16.23 6.92 1.19
C LEU A 148 -16.46 5.81 2.22
N GLY A 149 -17.71 5.48 2.52
CA GLY A 149 -18.06 4.39 3.44
C GLY A 149 -17.57 3.04 2.96
N GLY A 150 -17.91 2.69 1.71
CA GLY A 150 -17.48 1.43 1.11
C GLY A 150 -15.95 1.30 1.10
N GLY A 151 -15.24 2.32 0.63
CA GLY A 151 -13.79 2.33 0.59
C GLY A 151 -13.13 2.21 1.98
N MET A 152 -13.58 3.00 2.95
CA MET A 152 -12.97 3.03 4.29
C MET A 152 -13.32 1.77 5.11
N VAL A 153 -14.56 1.27 5.07
CA VAL A 153 -14.93 0.01 5.74
C VAL A 153 -14.16 -1.16 5.14
N SER A 154 -14.10 -1.25 3.80
CA SER A 154 -13.34 -2.30 3.14
C SER A 154 -11.85 -2.23 3.45
N GLN A 155 -11.27 -1.03 3.53
CA GLN A 155 -9.86 -0.86 3.89
C GLN A 155 -9.59 -1.31 5.32
N PHE A 156 -10.44 -0.89 6.28
CA PHE A 156 -10.35 -1.34 7.67
C PHE A 156 -10.38 -2.88 7.77
N MET A 157 -11.36 -3.51 7.12
CA MET A 157 -11.52 -4.96 7.14
C MET A 157 -10.37 -5.68 6.43
N ASN A 158 -9.90 -5.14 5.31
CA ASN A 158 -8.78 -5.69 4.56
C ASN A 158 -7.51 -5.72 5.43
N SER A 159 -7.16 -4.61 6.11
CA SER A 159 -6.00 -4.57 7.00
C SER A 159 -6.14 -5.47 8.22
N LEU A 160 -7.34 -5.57 8.81
CA LEU A 160 -7.60 -6.48 9.93
C LEU A 160 -7.36 -7.94 9.54
N LEU A 161 -8.00 -8.38 8.45
CA LEU A 161 -7.90 -9.75 7.94
C LEU A 161 -6.47 -10.09 7.51
N TYR A 162 -5.80 -9.15 6.86
CA TYR A 162 -4.41 -9.33 6.45
C TYR A 162 -3.47 -9.49 7.65
N MET A 163 -3.61 -8.65 8.69
CA MET A 163 -2.80 -8.80 9.90
C MET A 163 -3.06 -10.13 10.60
N GLU A 164 -4.33 -10.53 10.77
CA GLU A 164 -4.70 -11.79 11.42
C GLU A 164 -4.11 -13.00 10.69
N GLU A 165 -4.25 -13.05 9.38
CA GLU A 165 -3.66 -14.12 8.56
C GLU A 165 -2.13 -14.12 8.67
N TYR A 166 -1.49 -12.94 8.60
CA TYR A 166 -0.05 -12.85 8.79
C TYR A 166 0.40 -13.39 10.15
N PHE A 167 -0.35 -13.10 11.22
CA PHE A 167 -0.10 -13.67 12.55
C PHE A 167 -0.21 -15.19 12.53
N ILE A 168 -1.25 -15.77 11.92
CA ILE A 168 -1.42 -17.23 11.80
C ILE A 168 -0.21 -17.84 11.06
N GLN A 169 0.18 -17.28 9.92
CA GLN A 169 1.26 -17.78 9.09
C GLN A 169 2.61 -17.83 9.80
N THR A 170 2.92 -16.84 10.64
CA THR A 170 4.18 -16.84 11.41
C THR A 170 4.29 -18.02 12.39
N HIS A 171 3.18 -18.70 12.69
CA HIS A 171 3.12 -19.87 13.57
C HIS A 171 2.97 -21.20 12.82
N LEU A 172 2.89 -21.19 11.48
CA LEU A 172 2.73 -22.40 10.66
C LEU A 172 4.08 -22.85 10.06
N PRO A 173 4.67 -23.99 10.46
CA PRO A 173 6.00 -24.41 10.01
C PRO A 173 6.20 -24.55 8.50
N ALA A 174 5.11 -24.79 7.77
CA ALA A 174 5.13 -24.93 6.30
C ALA A 174 5.04 -23.58 5.56
N ASN A 175 4.73 -22.47 6.25
CA ASN A 175 4.58 -21.16 5.61
C ASN A 175 5.93 -20.45 5.49
N VAL A 176 6.09 -19.66 4.42
CA VAL A 176 7.32 -18.89 4.14
C VAL A 176 7.60 -17.76 5.13
N ASN A 177 6.57 -17.32 5.86
CA ASN A 177 6.63 -16.33 6.94
C ASN A 177 6.88 -16.96 8.33
N TYR A 178 6.99 -18.29 8.43
CA TYR A 178 7.26 -18.97 9.70
C TYR A 178 8.50 -18.43 10.40
N ASP A 179 8.40 -18.29 11.73
CA ASP A 179 9.50 -17.81 12.55
C ASP A 179 10.72 -18.75 12.49
N THR A 180 11.82 -18.25 11.93
CA THR A 180 13.08 -18.99 11.83
C THR A 180 14.26 -18.08 12.16
N PRO A 181 15.45 -18.62 12.48
CA PRO A 181 16.64 -17.79 12.65
C PRO A 181 16.97 -16.90 11.44
N ASN A 182 16.60 -17.33 10.23
CA ASN A 182 16.81 -16.61 8.97
C ASN A 182 15.65 -15.65 8.61
N PHE A 183 14.57 -15.69 9.37
CA PHE A 183 13.43 -14.78 9.27
C PHE A 183 12.76 -14.70 10.64
N PRO A 184 13.39 -13.96 11.57
CA PRO A 184 12.95 -13.96 12.95
C PRO A 184 11.69 -13.10 13.05
N CYS A 185 10.52 -13.71 12.88
CA CYS A 185 9.24 -13.07 13.05
C CYS A 185 8.86 -13.01 14.53
N GLY A 186 9.08 -14.04 15.35
CA GLY A 186 8.50 -14.20 16.69
C GLY A 186 8.61 -12.99 17.62
N LYS A 187 9.72 -12.86 18.37
CA LYS A 187 9.92 -11.71 19.29
C LYS A 187 10.04 -10.35 18.57
N TYR A 188 10.32 -10.36 17.28
CA TYR A 188 10.60 -9.15 16.51
C TYR A 188 9.40 -8.66 15.72
N LEU A 189 8.25 -9.36 15.68
CA LEU A 189 7.10 -9.03 14.86
C LEU A 189 6.63 -7.60 15.11
N PHE A 190 6.42 -7.26 16.37
CA PHE A 190 6.04 -5.92 16.82
C PHE A 190 7.14 -4.86 16.66
N LYS A 191 8.36 -5.24 16.28
CA LYS A 191 9.45 -4.31 15.96
C LYS A 191 9.55 -4.01 14.47
N ARG A 192 8.75 -4.69 13.63
CA ARG A 192 8.80 -4.52 12.17
C ARG A 192 7.94 -3.32 11.78
N PRO A 193 8.50 -2.34 11.05
CA PRO A 193 7.73 -1.19 10.54
C PRO A 193 6.45 -1.58 9.79
N PHE A 194 6.49 -2.72 9.11
CA PHE A 194 5.37 -3.38 8.46
C PHE A 194 4.09 -3.47 9.33
N MET A 195 4.21 -3.86 10.60
CA MET A 195 3.03 -3.99 11.48
C MET A 195 2.38 -2.64 11.75
N TYR A 196 3.19 -1.59 11.93
CA TYR A 196 2.70 -0.23 12.18
C TYR A 196 2.03 0.38 10.94
N ILE A 197 2.52 0.05 9.75
CA ILE A 197 1.89 0.47 8.49
C ILE A 197 0.48 -0.14 8.38
N ASN A 198 0.30 -1.42 8.69
CA ASN A 198 -1.02 -2.06 8.64
C ASN A 198 -1.96 -1.54 9.74
N LEU A 199 -1.45 -1.25 10.94
CA LEU A 199 -2.23 -0.56 11.97
C LEU A 199 -2.67 0.83 11.51
N LEU A 200 -1.81 1.57 10.81
CA LEU A 200 -2.16 2.86 10.24
C LEU A 200 -3.27 2.72 9.18
N TRP A 201 -3.18 1.69 8.32
CA TRP A 201 -4.23 1.34 7.35
C TRP A 201 -5.56 0.93 7.99
N MET A 202 -5.58 0.61 9.28
CA MET A 202 -6.81 0.37 10.05
C MET A 202 -7.32 1.63 10.77
N ILE A 203 -6.43 2.43 11.37
CA ILE A 203 -6.80 3.62 12.16
C ILE A 203 -7.34 4.74 11.27
N MET A 204 -6.69 4.98 10.13
CA MET A 204 -7.02 6.09 9.25
C MET A 204 -8.40 5.97 8.56
N PRO A 205 -8.84 4.80 8.05
CA PRO A 205 -10.22 4.66 7.58
C PRO A 205 -11.24 4.84 8.71
N ALA A 206 -10.95 4.34 9.93
CA ALA A 206 -11.81 4.57 11.08
C ALA A 206 -11.96 6.07 11.39
N TYR A 207 -10.85 6.81 11.37
CA TYR A 207 -10.86 8.26 11.51
C TYR A 207 -11.66 8.94 10.38
N ALA A 208 -11.49 8.53 9.12
CA ALA A 208 -12.23 9.11 8.01
C ALA A 208 -13.75 8.91 8.14
N MET A 209 -14.18 7.73 8.59
CA MET A 209 -15.58 7.44 8.87
C MET A 209 -16.10 8.32 10.02
N LEU A 210 -15.35 8.46 11.12
CA LEU A 210 -15.74 9.33 12.24
C LEU A 210 -15.86 10.80 11.83
N VAL A 211 -15.08 11.28 10.86
CA VAL A 211 -15.16 12.69 10.43
C VAL A 211 -16.37 12.96 9.54
N TYR A 212 -16.82 11.98 8.76
CA TYR A 212 -17.80 12.19 7.69
C TYR A 212 -19.13 11.44 7.86
N MET A 213 -19.20 10.47 8.78
CA MET A 213 -20.34 9.56 8.92
C MET A 213 -20.99 9.58 10.31
N THR A 214 -20.51 10.43 11.21
CA THR A 214 -21.12 10.72 12.52
C THR A 214 -21.49 12.18 12.60
#